data_AF-A0A9W6EVQ6-F1
#
_entry.id   AF-A0A9W6EVQ6-F1
#
_cell.length_a   1.000
_cell.length_b   1.000
_cell.length_c   1.000
_cell.angle_alpha   90.00
_cell.angle_beta   90.00
_cell.angle_gamma   90.00
#
_symmetry.space_group_name_H-M   'P 1'
#
loop_
_entity.id
_entity.type
_entity.pdbx_description
1 polymer ?
#
loop_
_entity_poly.entity_id
_entity_poly.type
_entity_poly.pdbx_seq_one_letter_code
_entity_poly.pdbx_strand_id
1 'polypeptide(L)'
;MLGREDIDIERVYIPMRDLSAAAESRRNVTRKGLKNDTFKHRMKHRLGFKRRYAGGVSRTKSFDDGEQEAVLSNQLYNLILSLSNHSVPVTLIRFPKSVKNAEYLYGKLGDLVAHIKYEHFKKVYDKTAMPNLVNTFNKLD
;
A
#
# COMPACT_ATOMS: atom_id res chain seq x y z
N MET A 1 16.03 -9.49 -5.06
CA MET A 1 15.16 -9.52 -6.27
C MET A 1 15.63 -8.50 -7.30
N LEU A 2 15.98 -7.26 -6.91
CA LEU A 2 16.52 -6.24 -7.82
C LEU A 2 17.95 -6.53 -8.36
N GLY A 3 18.73 -7.39 -7.71
CA GLY A 3 20.08 -7.78 -8.15
C GLY A 3 20.14 -9.12 -8.90
N ARG A 4 19.04 -9.51 -9.57
CA ARG A 4 19.01 -10.71 -10.41
C ARG A 4 19.45 -10.33 -11.81
N GLU A 5 20.50 -10.95 -12.31
CA GLU A 5 21.05 -10.67 -13.65
C GLU A 5 20.16 -11.22 -14.78
N ASP A 6 19.24 -12.13 -14.47
CA ASP A 6 18.33 -12.75 -15.43
C ASP A 6 17.00 -11.99 -15.60
N ILE A 7 16.82 -10.86 -14.91
CA ILE A 7 15.60 -10.05 -14.97
C ILE A 7 15.98 -8.60 -15.28
N ASP A 8 15.55 -8.12 -16.45
CA ASP A 8 15.61 -6.71 -16.77
C ASP A 8 14.36 -5.99 -16.23
N ILE A 9 14.57 -4.90 -15.49
CA ILE A 9 13.49 -4.12 -14.88
C ILE A 9 13.39 -2.81 -15.64
N GLU A 10 12.43 -2.75 -16.57
CA GLU A 10 12.23 -1.57 -17.41
C GLU A 10 11.69 -0.36 -16.64
N ARG A 11 10.84 -0.59 -15.62
CA ARG A 11 10.20 0.48 -14.84
C ARG A 11 9.68 -0.01 -13.51
N VAL A 12 9.66 0.87 -12.50
CA VAL A 12 9.05 0.62 -11.20
C VAL A 12 7.90 1.58 -10.93
N TYR A 13 6.74 1.03 -10.58
CA TYR A 13 5.58 1.79 -10.11
C TYR A 13 5.44 1.65 -8.60
N ILE A 14 5.49 2.76 -7.86
CA ILE A 14 5.39 2.76 -6.40
C ILE A 14 4.07 3.43 -5.99
N PRO A 15 3.10 2.68 -5.46
CA PRO A 15 1.93 3.29 -4.85
C PRO A 15 2.33 4.02 -3.57
N MET A 16 1.95 5.29 -3.49
CA MET A 16 2.30 6.20 -2.39
C MET A 16 1.03 6.70 -1.72
N ARG A 17 0.97 6.56 -0.40
CA ARG A 17 -0.10 7.08 0.45
C ARG A 17 0.51 7.95 1.54
N ASP A 18 -0.25 8.91 2.04
CA ASP A 18 0.14 9.62 3.25
C ASP A 18 0.51 8.64 4.38
N LEU A 19 1.61 8.91 5.07
CA LEU A 19 2.21 7.98 6.03
C LEU A 19 1.26 7.70 7.21
N SER A 20 0.60 8.74 7.72
CA SER A 20 -0.35 8.63 8.83
C SER A 20 -1.58 7.81 8.41
N ALA A 21 -2.11 8.06 7.19
CA ALA A 21 -3.23 7.30 6.66
C ALA A 21 -2.88 5.83 6.39
N ALA A 22 -1.66 5.55 5.89
CA ALA A 22 -1.18 4.20 5.67
C ALA A 22 -1.02 3.42 6.98
N ALA A 23 -0.47 4.06 8.02
CA ALA A 23 -0.35 3.48 9.34
C ALA A 23 -1.72 3.22 9.98
N GLU A 24 -2.64 4.18 9.90
CA GLU A 24 -3.99 4.04 10.44
C GLU A 24 -4.79 2.95 9.72
N SER A 25 -4.59 2.78 8.41
CA SER A 25 -5.16 1.65 7.66
C SER A 25 -4.74 0.31 8.25
N ARG A 26 -3.45 0.15 8.58
CA ARG A 26 -2.93 -1.08 9.20
C ARG A 26 -3.45 -1.27 10.62
N ARG A 27 -3.53 -0.19 11.42
CA ARG A 27 -4.15 -0.22 12.76
C ARG A 27 -5.61 -0.64 12.67
N ASN A 28 -6.38 -0.09 11.74
CA ASN A 28 -7.78 -0.44 11.51
C ASN A 28 -7.98 -1.93 11.17
N VAL A 29 -7.14 -2.49 10.27
CA VAL A 29 -7.18 -3.93 9.94
C VAL A 29 -6.91 -4.79 11.18
N THR A 30 -5.90 -4.45 11.97
CA THR A 30 -5.63 -5.18 13.22
C THR A 30 -6.77 -5.05 14.23
N ARG A 31 -7.34 -3.84 14.42
CA ARG A 31 -8.47 -3.63 15.32
C ARG A 31 -9.70 -4.44 14.89
N LYS A 32 -10.01 -4.49 13.59
CA LYS A 32 -11.10 -5.33 13.04
C LYS A 32 -10.82 -6.82 13.25
N GLY A 33 -9.59 -7.27 12.99
CA GLY A 33 -9.16 -8.64 13.25
C GLY A 33 -9.34 -9.06 14.70
N LEU A 34 -8.97 -8.19 15.65
CA LEU A 34 -9.12 -8.44 17.09
C LEU A 34 -10.59 -8.52 17.54
N LYS A 35 -11.46 -7.66 16.99
CA LYS A 35 -12.90 -7.68 17.29
C LYS A 35 -13.56 -9.00 16.85
N ASN A 36 -13.12 -9.53 15.71
CA ASN A 36 -13.64 -10.76 15.13
C ASN A 36 -12.97 -12.03 15.69
N ASP A 37 -12.02 -11.90 16.62
CA ASP A 37 -11.32 -13.04 17.22
C ASP A 37 -12.10 -13.65 18.40
N THR A 38 -11.84 -14.93 18.70
CA THR A 38 -12.54 -15.66 19.78
C THR A 38 -12.22 -15.05 21.15
N PHE A 39 -13.13 -15.18 22.13
CA PHE A 39 -12.95 -14.66 23.49
C PHE A 39 -11.61 -15.08 24.13
N LYS A 40 -11.18 -16.33 23.96
CA LYS A 40 -9.86 -16.84 24.41
C LYS A 40 -8.69 -16.08 23.79
N HIS A 41 -8.80 -15.69 22.52
CA HIS A 41 -7.76 -14.96 21.80
C HIS A 41 -7.71 -13.48 22.19
N ARG A 42 -8.87 -12.86 22.45
CA ARG A 42 -8.94 -11.51 23.02
C ARG A 42 -8.30 -11.45 24.42
N MET A 43 -8.54 -12.47 25.24
CA MET A 43 -7.87 -12.65 26.55
C MET A 43 -6.36 -12.81 26.41
N LYS A 44 -5.88 -13.67 25.50
CA LYS A 44 -4.45 -13.83 25.21
C LYS A 44 -3.79 -12.52 24.75
N HIS A 45 -4.49 -11.69 23.99
CA HIS A 45 -4.00 -10.37 23.58
C HIS A 45 -3.84 -9.41 24.77
N ARG A 46 -4.76 -9.44 25.75
CA ARG A 46 -4.61 -8.67 27.00
C ARG A 46 -3.44 -9.16 27.86
N LEU A 47 -3.10 -10.44 27.76
CA LEU A 47 -1.94 -11.08 28.39
C LEU A 47 -0.62 -10.88 27.61
N GLY A 48 -0.60 -10.04 26.56
CA GLY A 48 0.60 -9.70 25.81
C GLY A 48 0.89 -10.60 24.59
N PHE A 49 0.10 -11.65 24.34
CA PHE A 49 0.24 -12.49 23.14
C PHE A 49 -0.42 -11.82 21.93
N LYS A 50 0.37 -11.13 21.10
CA LYS A 50 -0.11 -10.39 19.93
C LYS A 50 -0.15 -11.27 18.68
N ARG A 51 -1.34 -11.44 18.10
CA ARG A 51 -1.55 -12.12 16.80
C ARG A 51 -1.35 -11.14 15.64
N ARG A 52 -0.71 -11.61 14.57
CA ARG A 52 -0.57 -10.84 13.32
C ARG A 52 -1.79 -11.11 12.42
N TYR A 53 -2.37 -10.04 11.88
CA TYR A 53 -3.45 -10.11 10.88
C TYR A 53 -2.87 -9.72 9.52
N ALA A 54 -3.30 -10.41 8.46
CA ALA A 54 -2.91 -10.04 7.09
C ALA A 54 -3.36 -8.61 6.80
N GLY A 55 -2.45 -7.76 6.33
CA GLY A 55 -2.70 -6.33 6.10
C GLY A 55 -2.72 -5.45 7.37
N GLY A 56 -2.50 -6.03 8.55
CA GLY A 56 -2.44 -5.32 9.83
C GLY A 56 -1.06 -4.73 10.14
N VAL A 57 -0.95 -4.18 11.36
CA VAL A 57 0.32 -3.69 11.95
C VAL A 57 1.40 -4.77 11.85
N SER A 58 2.58 -4.39 11.37
CA SER A 58 3.68 -5.31 11.11
C SER A 58 5.02 -4.70 11.50
N ARG A 59 5.97 -5.57 11.89
CA ARG A 59 7.36 -5.23 12.28
C ARG A 59 7.53 -4.23 13.43
N THR A 60 6.45 -3.71 14.02
CA THR A 60 6.42 -3.10 15.34
C THR A 60 5.55 -3.94 16.27
N LYS A 61 5.85 -3.87 17.58
CA LYS A 61 5.03 -4.47 18.64
C LYS A 61 3.99 -3.48 19.16
N SER A 62 4.05 -2.20 18.79
CA SER A 62 3.18 -1.16 19.33
C SER A 62 2.08 -0.73 18.35
N PHE A 63 0.97 -0.25 18.93
CA PHE A 63 -0.08 0.48 18.23
C PHE A 63 0.05 1.99 18.40
N ASP A 64 1.06 2.43 19.15
CA ASP A 64 1.30 3.83 19.44
C ASP A 64 1.56 4.62 18.16
N ASP A 65 1.22 5.89 18.20
CA ASP A 65 1.43 6.80 17.09
C ASP A 65 2.93 6.95 16.80
N GLY A 66 3.29 6.94 15.53
CA GLY A 66 4.69 7.08 15.07
C GLY A 66 5.42 5.77 14.83
N GLU A 67 5.07 4.68 15.53
CA GLU A 67 5.76 3.40 15.42
C GLU A 67 5.54 2.71 14.06
N GLN A 68 4.28 2.65 13.63
CA GLN A 68 3.95 2.05 12.34
C GLN A 68 4.38 2.95 11.17
N GLU A 69 4.36 4.26 11.37
CA GLU A 69 4.85 5.30 10.47
C GLU A 69 6.37 5.17 10.28
N ALA A 70 7.14 5.00 11.36
CA ALA A 70 8.59 4.79 11.29
C ALA A 70 8.95 3.53 10.51
N VAL A 71 8.24 2.42 10.76
CA VAL A 71 8.40 1.17 9.98
C VAL A 71 8.13 1.40 8.49
N LEU A 72 7.04 2.09 8.16
CA LEU A 72 6.65 2.40 6.77
C LEU A 72 7.66 3.31 6.08
N SER A 73 8.14 4.34 6.78
CA SER A 73 9.15 5.27 6.30
C SER A 73 10.47 4.55 6.02
N ASN A 74 10.94 3.72 6.96
CA ASN A 74 12.15 2.90 6.77
C ASN A 74 12.01 1.92 5.60
N GLN A 75 10.84 1.32 5.41
CA GLN A 75 10.57 0.45 4.25
C GLN A 75 10.67 1.22 2.93
N LEU A 76 10.09 2.42 2.87
CA LEU A 76 10.16 3.28 1.69
C LEU A 76 11.59 3.74 1.43
N TYR A 77 12.30 4.22 2.45
CA TYR A 77 13.69 4.64 2.34
C TYR A 77 14.57 3.52 1.78
N ASN A 78 14.48 2.32 2.34
CA ASN A 78 15.25 1.17 1.87
C ASN A 78 14.90 0.78 0.43
N LEU A 79 13.64 0.91 0.01
CA LEU A 79 13.24 0.67 -1.38
C LEU A 79 13.88 1.70 -2.31
N ILE A 80 13.76 2.99 -2.00
CA ILE A 80 14.32 4.07 -2.81
C ILE A 80 15.85 3.98 -2.87
N LEU A 81 16.50 3.72 -1.74
CA LEU A 81 17.95 3.51 -1.67
C LEU A 81 18.39 2.28 -2.47
N SER A 82 17.60 1.20 -2.47
CA SER A 82 17.91 0.04 -3.31
C SER A 82 17.77 0.37 -4.78
N LEU A 83 16.76 1.17 -5.16
CA LEU A 83 16.53 1.58 -6.55
C LEU A 83 17.56 2.59 -7.04
N SER A 84 18.17 3.40 -6.16
CA SER A 84 19.17 4.39 -6.57
C SER A 84 20.45 3.79 -7.14
N ASN A 85 20.70 2.51 -6.90
CA ASN A 85 21.81 1.76 -7.51
C ASN A 85 21.50 1.29 -8.94
N HIS A 86 20.30 1.55 -9.44
CA HIS A 86 19.85 1.11 -10.76
C HIS A 86 19.33 2.31 -11.57
N SER A 87 19.60 2.31 -12.87
CA SER A 87 19.11 3.33 -13.81
C SER A 87 17.67 3.03 -14.29
N VAL A 88 16.77 2.68 -13.37
CA VAL A 88 15.39 2.29 -13.69
C VAL A 88 14.43 3.45 -13.42
N PRO A 89 13.61 3.86 -14.40
CA PRO A 89 12.57 4.87 -14.19
C PRO A 89 11.60 4.49 -13.07
N VAL A 90 11.36 5.45 -12.16
CA VAL A 90 10.41 5.29 -11.05
C VAL A 90 9.22 6.21 -11.24
N THR A 91 8.02 5.63 -11.24
CA THR A 91 6.75 6.37 -11.28
C THR A 91 6.03 6.25 -9.94
N LEU A 92 5.88 7.36 -9.22
CA LEU A 92 5.07 7.43 -8.01
C LEU A 92 3.58 7.55 -8.36
N ILE A 93 2.75 6.66 -7.81
CA ILE A 93 1.30 6.61 -7.99
C ILE A 93 0.61 6.95 -6.66
N ARG A 94 0.03 8.14 -6.55
CA ARG A 94 -0.79 8.52 -5.40
C ARG A 94 -2.00 7.59 -5.20
N PHE A 95 -2.02 6.90 -4.07
CA PHE A 95 -3.16 6.17 -3.52
C PHE A 95 -3.86 7.04 -2.46
N PRO A 96 -5.21 7.03 -2.38
CA PRO A 96 -6.14 6.23 -3.19
C PRO A 96 -6.63 6.95 -4.46
N LYS A 97 -6.03 8.08 -4.85
CA LYS A 97 -6.39 8.78 -6.10
C LYS A 97 -6.39 7.84 -7.31
N SER A 98 -5.44 6.91 -7.38
CA SER A 98 -5.36 5.87 -8.42
C SER A 98 -6.57 4.94 -8.52
N VAL A 99 -7.33 4.79 -7.44
CA VAL A 99 -8.53 3.94 -7.36
C VAL A 99 -9.82 4.75 -7.50
N LYS A 100 -9.75 6.06 -7.31
CA LYS A 100 -10.89 6.98 -7.43
C LYS A 100 -10.94 7.74 -8.76
N ASN A 101 -9.84 7.74 -9.53
CA ASN A 101 -9.73 8.51 -10.76
C ASN A 101 -9.02 7.70 -11.87
N ALA A 102 -9.80 7.24 -12.85
CA ALA A 102 -9.34 6.43 -13.98
C ALA A 102 -8.34 7.19 -14.88
N GLU A 103 -8.65 8.44 -15.21
CA GLU A 103 -7.82 9.30 -16.05
C GLU A 103 -6.44 9.52 -15.43
N TYR A 104 -6.40 9.77 -14.12
CA TYR A 104 -5.16 9.92 -13.38
C TYR A 104 -4.32 8.64 -13.41
N LEU A 105 -4.92 7.47 -13.20
CA LEU A 105 -4.18 6.21 -13.27
C LEU A 105 -3.70 5.92 -14.69
N TYR A 106 -4.55 6.11 -15.69
CA TYR A 106 -4.20 5.92 -17.10
C TYR A 106 -2.99 6.78 -17.50
N GLY A 107 -3.01 8.07 -17.16
CA GLY A 107 -1.88 8.98 -17.42
C GLY A 107 -0.61 8.59 -16.66
N LYS A 108 -0.73 8.03 -15.45
CA LYS A 108 0.44 7.55 -14.67
C LYS A 108 1.02 6.26 -15.22
N LEU A 109 0.21 5.38 -15.78
CA LEU A 109 0.68 4.15 -16.41
C LEU A 109 1.38 4.46 -17.74
N GLY A 110 0.92 5.50 -18.46
CA GLY A 110 1.62 6.09 -19.60
C GLY A 110 2.01 5.04 -20.64
N ASP A 111 3.32 4.84 -20.78
CA ASP A 111 3.94 3.92 -21.72
C ASP A 111 3.40 2.47 -21.61
N LEU A 112 3.08 2.01 -20.40
CA LEU A 112 2.58 0.64 -20.17
C LEU A 112 1.26 0.37 -20.89
N VAL A 113 0.43 1.40 -21.02
CA VAL A 113 -0.91 1.30 -21.63
C VAL A 113 -1.01 2.10 -22.92
N ALA A 114 0.12 2.50 -23.52
CA ALA A 114 0.14 3.38 -24.69
C ALA A 114 -0.61 2.81 -25.91
N HIS A 115 -0.71 1.48 -26.02
CA HIS A 115 -1.43 0.79 -27.08
C HIS A 115 -2.92 0.59 -26.77
N ILE A 116 -3.39 0.96 -25.58
CA ILE A 116 -4.77 0.78 -25.11
C ILE A 116 -5.45 2.13 -25.13
N LYS A 117 -6.54 2.28 -25.90
CA LYS A 117 -7.34 3.51 -25.85
C LYS A 117 -7.97 3.73 -24.48
N TYR A 118 -8.06 4.99 -24.05
CA TYR A 118 -8.59 5.35 -22.73
C TYR A 118 -9.98 4.77 -22.46
N GLU A 119 -10.86 4.71 -23.46
CA GLU A 119 -12.23 4.17 -23.30
C GLU A 119 -12.20 2.67 -22.93
N HIS A 120 -11.27 1.92 -23.53
CA HIS A 120 -11.09 0.51 -23.22
C HIS A 120 -10.51 0.33 -21.81
N PHE A 121 -9.47 1.11 -21.48
CA PHE A 121 -8.90 1.13 -20.14
C PHE A 121 -9.98 1.43 -19.08
N LYS A 122 -10.77 2.49 -19.30
CA LYS A 122 -11.82 2.92 -18.38
C LYS A 122 -12.86 1.81 -18.16
N LYS A 123 -13.26 1.10 -19.22
CA LYS A 123 -14.20 -0.02 -19.11
C LYS A 123 -13.68 -1.14 -18.20
N VAL A 124 -12.37 -1.41 -18.21
CA VAL A 124 -11.74 -2.40 -17.32
C VAL A 124 -11.56 -1.83 -15.91
N TYR A 125 -11.13 -0.57 -15.82
CA TYR A 125 -10.97 0.15 -14.56
C TYR A 125 -12.26 0.16 -13.73
N ASP A 126 -13.40 0.51 -14.35
CA ASP A 126 -14.70 0.60 -13.67
C ASP A 126 -15.13 -0.76 -13.07
N LYS A 127 -14.64 -1.88 -13.64
CA LYS A 127 -14.90 -3.24 -13.14
C LYS A 127 -13.95 -3.69 -12.04
N THR A 128 -12.78 -3.07 -11.89
CA THR A 128 -11.66 -3.61 -11.10
C THR A 128 -11.21 -2.71 -9.96
N ALA A 129 -11.39 -1.38 -10.05
CA ALA A 129 -10.86 -0.44 -9.08
C ALA A 129 -11.41 -0.64 -7.65
N MET A 130 -12.64 -1.13 -7.48
CA MET A 130 -13.29 -1.38 -6.18
C MET A 130 -13.09 -0.24 -5.15
N PRO A 131 -13.46 1.02 -5.48
CA PRO A 131 -13.23 2.17 -4.59
C PRO A 131 -13.96 2.07 -3.25
N ASN A 132 -15.04 1.29 -3.18
CA ASN A 132 -15.80 1.00 -1.98
C ASN A 132 -15.02 0.20 -0.92
N LEU A 133 -13.93 -0.47 -1.29
CA LEU A 133 -13.06 -1.19 -0.34
C LEU A 133 -11.99 -0.28 0.29
N VAL A 134 -11.84 0.94 -0.21
CA VAL A 134 -10.82 1.88 0.24
C VAL A 134 -11.34 2.70 1.41
N ASN A 135 -10.68 2.58 2.56
CA ASN A 135 -10.93 3.44 3.72
C ASN A 135 -10.15 4.76 3.57
N THR A 136 -10.76 5.88 3.93
CA THR A 136 -10.12 7.22 3.98
C THR A 136 -9.81 7.55 5.45
N PHE A 137 -8.59 8.01 5.75
CA PHE A 137 -8.16 8.30 7.13
C PHE A 137 -7.73 9.77 7.33
N ASN A 138 -7.53 10.55 6.27
CA ASN A 138 -7.26 11.99 6.36
C ASN A 138 -7.67 12.74 5.08
N LYS A 139 -7.41 14.06 5.05
CA LYS A 139 -7.74 14.94 3.90
C LYS A 139 -6.85 14.73 2.66
N LEU A 140 -5.74 14.01 2.80
CA LEU A 140 -4.80 13.74 1.71
C LEU A 140 -5.15 12.44 0.94
N ASP A 141 -6.08 11.64 1.47
CA ASP A 141 -6.70 10.47 0.83
C ASP A 141 -7.83 10.83 -0.16
#